data_AF-W7SF09-F1
#
_entry.id   AF-W7SF09-F1
#
_cell.length_a   1.000
_cell.length_b   1.000
_cell.length_c   1.000
_cell.angle_alpha   90.00
_cell.angle_beta   90.00
_cell.angle_gamma   90.00
#
_symmetry.space_group_name_H-M   'P 1'
#
loop_
_entity.id
_entity.type
_entity.pdbx_description
1 polymer ?
#
loop_
_entity_poly.entity_id
_entity_poly.type
_entity_poly.pdbx_seq_one_letter_code
_entity_poly.pdbx_strand_id
1 'polypeptide(L)'
;MNEQDRFKEAMNEISVPSKELDTILADSFKQEKKQWKFPFIRIVKYTAVVGILSMGLISSAYVSPAFANFVTKIPIIGQAFDYFIELEDYYQAYEEISTDIGLVQESNGIEIIIEKAFYDGNTVTLSYVIRDEGDLGSSPTFENLPKNIVNGGYEGGYVNGVGYVGMMTLSMRDKTQDKVNIEWSPLAIYSGEKVMKGDWYFKFSLSKLKGKQIVINEQVNKEGVTVELIDAIKTDVNLTINYLQDIDPAVHERWNYVEAELSAIDNLGNKYEVPYNGGSGTVDGDSSEDITWNATIHGLDPEATSITFYPFAHVSNSQSDNERIDFEPITIELN
;
A
#
# COMPACT_ATOMS: atom_id res chain seq x y z
N MET A 1 -7.78 -49.43 5.25
CA MET A 1 -7.21 -48.12 5.62
C MET A 1 -6.57 -47.58 4.34
N ASN A 2 -7.09 -46.48 3.81
CA ASN A 2 -6.63 -45.97 2.51
C ASN A 2 -5.37 -45.08 2.70
N GLU A 3 -4.69 -44.73 1.60
CA GLU A 3 -3.47 -43.91 1.65
C GLU A 3 -3.69 -42.48 2.18
N GLN A 4 -4.89 -41.93 2.05
CA GLN A 4 -5.23 -40.60 2.58
C GLN A 4 -5.30 -40.61 4.12
N ASP A 5 -5.78 -41.70 4.72
CA ASP A 5 -5.83 -41.85 6.17
C ASP A 5 -4.42 -41.93 6.77
N ARG A 6 -3.51 -42.64 6.08
CA ARG A 6 -2.09 -42.74 6.48
C ARG A 6 -1.33 -41.42 6.34
N PHE A 7 -1.68 -40.61 5.34
CA PHE A 7 -1.08 -39.29 5.14
C PHE A 7 -1.52 -38.29 6.22
N LYS A 8 -2.79 -38.33 6.65
CA LYS A 8 -3.30 -37.51 7.76
C LYS A 8 -2.68 -37.88 9.11
N GLU A 9 -2.44 -39.17 9.36
CA GLU A 9 -1.76 -39.62 10.58
C GLU A 9 -0.29 -39.17 10.60
N ALA A 10 0.41 -39.28 9.46
CA ALA A 10 1.80 -38.82 9.33
C ALA A 10 1.96 -37.30 9.48
N MET A 11 1.00 -36.50 9.00
CA MET A 11 0.99 -35.04 9.17
C MET A 11 0.77 -34.60 10.61
N ASN A 12 0.04 -35.38 11.41
CA ASN A 12 -0.22 -35.08 12.83
C ASN A 12 0.92 -35.52 13.76
N GLU A 13 1.86 -36.35 13.29
CA GLU A 13 3.05 -36.78 14.04
C GLU A 13 4.28 -35.87 13.86
N ILE A 14 4.25 -34.92 12.92
CA ILE A 14 5.36 -33.97 12.74
C ILE A 14 5.29 -32.93 13.87
N SER A 15 6.12 -33.14 14.90
CA SER A 15 6.36 -32.14 15.94
C SER A 15 7.11 -30.96 15.31
N VAL A 16 6.38 -29.89 15.00
CA VAL A 16 6.94 -28.60 14.61
C VAL A 16 7.58 -27.96 15.85
N PRO A 17 8.88 -27.64 15.85
CA PRO A 17 9.50 -26.92 16.95
C PRO A 17 9.12 -25.44 16.84
N SER A 18 7.86 -25.13 17.18
CA SER A 18 7.30 -23.77 17.09
C SER A 18 8.16 -22.74 17.81
N LYS A 19 8.77 -23.13 18.94
CA LYS A 19 9.63 -22.24 19.73
C LYS A 19 10.90 -21.78 19.00
N GLU A 20 11.51 -22.60 18.14
CA GLU A 20 12.71 -22.19 17.40
C GLU A 20 12.37 -21.29 16.21
N LEU A 21 11.27 -21.61 15.50
CA LEU A 21 10.77 -20.79 14.40
C LEU A 21 10.27 -19.42 14.90
N ASP A 22 9.54 -19.41 16.01
CA ASP A 22 9.07 -18.20 16.67
C ASP A 22 10.24 -17.37 17.22
N THR A 23 11.34 -17.98 17.66
CA THR A 23 12.55 -17.23 18.07
C THR A 23 13.32 -16.67 16.89
N ILE A 24 13.40 -17.37 15.75
CA ILE A 24 14.07 -16.85 14.55
C ILE A 24 13.28 -15.68 13.96
N LEU A 25 11.94 -15.77 13.94
CA LEU A 25 11.08 -14.66 13.56
C LEU A 25 11.19 -13.52 14.58
N ALA A 26 11.04 -13.80 15.88
CA ALA A 26 11.12 -12.77 16.92
C ALA A 26 12.50 -12.09 17.01
N ASP A 27 13.61 -12.79 16.80
CA ASP A 27 14.96 -12.21 16.81
C ASP A 27 15.27 -11.43 15.52
N SER A 28 14.67 -11.80 14.39
CA SER A 28 14.71 -11.00 13.15
C SER A 28 13.94 -9.68 13.31
N PHE A 29 12.88 -9.65 14.12
CA PHE A 29 12.09 -8.46 14.41
C PHE A 29 12.51 -7.68 15.69
N LYS A 30 13.43 -8.21 16.50
CA LYS A 30 13.89 -7.58 17.77
C LYS A 30 15.21 -6.83 17.68
N GLN A 31 15.83 -6.72 16.52
CA GLN A 31 16.98 -5.82 16.39
C GLN A 31 16.49 -4.38 16.47
N GLU A 32 16.91 -3.72 17.55
CA GLU A 32 16.48 -2.38 17.99
C GLU A 32 16.31 -1.43 16.80
N LYS A 33 15.04 -1.08 16.49
CA LYS A 33 14.71 0.11 15.71
C LYS A 33 15.43 1.28 16.37
N LYS A 34 16.51 1.77 15.76
CA LYS A 34 17.08 3.08 16.11
C LYS A 34 15.98 4.09 15.82
N GLN A 35 15.28 4.53 16.85
CA GLN A 35 14.32 5.62 16.79
C GLN A 35 15.07 6.86 16.29
N TRP A 36 14.93 7.17 15.01
CA TRP A 36 15.60 8.32 14.43
C TRP A 36 14.66 9.52 14.53
N LYS A 37 14.96 10.39 15.49
CA LYS A 37 14.25 11.66 15.65
C LYS A 37 14.69 12.59 14.53
N PHE A 38 13.96 12.60 13.42
CA PHE A 38 14.12 13.64 12.41
C PHE A 38 13.86 15.03 13.03
N PRO A 39 14.73 16.03 12.84
CA PRO A 39 14.50 17.37 13.35
C PRO A 39 13.65 18.17 12.36
N PHE A 40 12.37 17.83 12.17
CA PHE A 40 11.47 18.62 11.33
C PHE A 40 10.56 19.53 12.17
N ILE A 41 10.68 20.83 11.91
CA ILE A 41 9.85 21.88 12.50
C ILE A 41 8.49 21.81 11.82
N ARG A 42 7.41 21.55 12.59
CA ARG A 42 6.02 21.66 12.11
C ARG A 42 5.77 23.06 11.52
N ILE A 43 5.80 23.18 10.19
CA ILE A 43 5.31 24.38 9.50
C ILE A 43 3.89 24.06 9.03
N VAL A 44 2.92 24.41 9.86
CA VAL A 44 1.50 24.27 9.50
C VAL A 44 1.17 25.31 8.42
N LYS A 45 1.17 24.90 7.14
CA LYS A 45 0.65 25.72 6.05
C LYS A 45 -0.83 25.42 5.87
N TYR A 46 -1.68 26.24 6.49
CA TYR A 46 -3.12 26.23 6.25
C TYR A 46 -3.41 26.81 4.85
N THR A 47 -3.60 25.93 3.86
CA THR A 47 -4.34 26.27 2.63
C THR A 47 -5.52 25.34 2.50
N ALA A 48 -6.51 25.52 3.37
CA ALA A 48 -7.77 24.79 3.31
C ALA A 48 -8.62 25.32 2.13
N VAL A 49 -8.74 24.53 1.06
CA VAL A 49 -9.88 24.63 0.15
C VAL A 49 -10.93 23.67 0.69
N VAL A 50 -11.78 24.17 1.58
CA VAL A 50 -12.92 23.40 2.12
C VAL A 50 -13.96 23.24 1.01
N GLY A 51 -13.96 22.09 0.34
CA GLY A 51 -15.00 21.70 -0.60
C GLY A 51 -16.16 21.01 0.10
N ILE A 52 -16.98 21.73 0.89
CA ILE A 52 -18.27 21.20 1.36
C ILE A 52 -19.22 21.17 0.15
N LEU A 53 -19.21 20.07 -0.60
CA LEU A 53 -20.24 19.74 -1.59
C LEU A 53 -21.25 18.78 -0.94
N SER A 54 -22.14 19.34 -0.12
CA SER A 54 -23.38 18.68 0.26
C SER A 54 -24.36 18.76 -0.92
N MET A 55 -24.31 17.79 -1.84
CA MET A 55 -25.45 17.53 -2.73
C MET A 55 -26.39 16.56 -2.00
N GLY A 56 -27.59 17.05 -1.74
CA GLY A 56 -28.41 16.60 -0.63
C GLY A 56 -29.35 15.45 -0.90
N LEU A 57 -29.78 14.85 0.22
CA LEU A 57 -31.18 14.56 0.49
C LEU A 57 -31.49 15.05 1.91
N ILE A 58 -32.11 16.23 1.98
CA ILE A 58 -32.81 16.66 3.18
C ILE A 58 -34.05 15.77 3.29
N SER A 59 -34.00 14.73 4.11
CA SER A 59 -35.21 14.27 4.81
C SER A 59 -35.20 14.92 6.18
N SER A 60 -35.99 15.97 6.31
CA SER A 60 -36.26 16.70 7.53
C SER A 60 -36.80 15.77 8.63
N ALA A 61 -35.97 15.32 9.56
CA ALA A 61 -36.40 14.86 10.90
C ALA A 61 -35.17 14.62 11.80
N TYR A 62 -35.08 15.40 12.89
CA TYR A 62 -34.20 15.19 14.05
C TYR A 62 -32.68 15.21 13.80
N VAL A 63 -32.09 16.40 13.85
CA VAL A 63 -30.71 16.53 14.32
C VAL A 63 -30.74 16.15 15.80
N SER A 64 -30.36 14.91 16.12
CA SER A 64 -30.22 14.46 17.50
C SER A 64 -29.28 15.41 18.26
N PRO A 65 -29.58 15.81 19.51
CA PRO A 65 -28.62 16.52 20.37
C PRO A 65 -27.30 15.75 20.58
N ALA A 66 -27.27 14.44 20.33
CA ALA A 66 -26.03 13.66 20.28
C ALA A 66 -25.19 14.02 19.04
N PHE A 67 -25.83 14.22 17.88
CA PHE A 67 -25.18 14.63 16.63
C PHE A 67 -24.61 16.06 16.73
N ALA A 68 -25.33 16.98 17.38
CA ALA A 68 -24.83 18.35 17.61
C ALA A 68 -23.59 18.38 18.54
N ASN A 69 -23.47 17.42 19.47
CA ASN A 69 -22.27 17.26 20.32
C ASN A 69 -21.12 16.52 19.60
N PHE A 70 -21.42 15.79 18.53
CA PHE A 70 -20.43 15.07 17.72
C PHE A 70 -19.75 16.00 16.70
N VAL A 71 -20.54 16.83 16.01
CA VAL A 71 -20.06 17.83 15.03
C VAL A 71 -19.21 18.94 15.69
N THR A 72 -19.43 19.22 16.97
CA THR A 72 -18.73 20.31 17.68
C THR A 72 -17.36 19.92 18.26
N LYS A 73 -16.89 18.69 18.05
CA LYS A 73 -15.71 18.16 18.76
C LYS A 73 -14.55 17.63 17.94
N ILE A 74 -14.45 17.92 16.64
CA ILE A 74 -13.36 17.30 15.87
C ILE A 74 -12.59 18.30 15.00
N PRO A 75 -11.26 18.39 15.15
CA PRO A 75 -10.37 18.87 14.10
C PRO A 75 -10.20 17.69 13.10
N ILE A 76 -10.95 17.66 12.01
CA ILE A 76 -11.17 16.43 11.17
C ILE A 76 -10.25 16.37 9.94
N ILE A 77 -8.96 16.63 10.09
CA ILE A 77 -7.98 16.33 9.02
C ILE A 77 -6.68 15.88 9.70
N GLY A 78 -6.24 14.66 9.41
CA GLY A 78 -4.92 14.13 9.81
C GLY A 78 -4.96 13.01 10.84
N GLN A 79 -6.12 12.60 11.36
CA GLN A 79 -6.19 11.55 12.39
C GLN A 79 -5.80 10.18 11.84
N ALA A 80 -6.11 9.90 10.57
CA ALA A 80 -5.64 8.70 9.92
C ALA A 80 -4.11 8.72 9.80
N PHE A 81 -3.52 9.86 9.40
CA PHE A 81 -2.06 9.99 9.33
C PHE A 81 -1.38 9.92 10.69
N ASP A 82 -1.95 10.49 11.76
CA ASP A 82 -1.42 10.36 13.12
C ASP A 82 -1.26 8.88 13.51
N TYR A 83 -2.26 8.04 13.20
CA TYR A 83 -2.17 6.58 13.43
C TYR A 83 -1.03 5.93 12.65
N PHE A 84 -0.87 6.25 11.36
CA PHE A 84 0.17 5.66 10.53
C PHE A 84 1.58 6.17 10.90
N ILE A 85 1.71 7.45 11.25
CA ILE A 85 2.97 8.04 11.72
C ILE A 85 3.44 7.37 13.02
N GLU A 86 2.52 7.00 13.93
CA GLU A 86 2.87 6.24 15.12
C GLU A 86 3.39 4.82 14.81
N LEU A 87 3.01 4.25 13.68
CA LEU A 87 3.51 2.95 13.21
C LEU A 87 4.88 3.09 12.55
N GLU A 88 5.01 4.01 11.60
CA GLU A 88 6.24 4.28 10.86
C GLU A 88 6.38 5.78 10.51
N ASP A 89 7.54 6.37 10.80
CA ASP A 89 7.76 7.82 10.70
C ASP A 89 7.64 8.35 9.24
N TYR A 90 7.80 7.50 8.21
CA TYR A 90 7.74 7.94 6.82
C TYR A 90 6.35 8.45 6.39
N TYR A 91 5.28 8.07 7.09
CA TYR A 91 3.94 8.57 6.81
C TYR A 91 3.80 10.07 7.08
N GLN A 92 4.73 10.68 7.81
CA GLN A 92 4.76 12.13 7.98
C GLN A 92 4.99 12.83 6.64
N ALA A 93 5.85 12.27 5.80
CA ALA A 93 6.15 12.81 4.49
C ALA A 93 4.88 12.79 3.61
N TYR A 94 4.07 11.74 3.72
CA TYR A 94 2.79 11.60 3.00
C TYR A 94 1.79 12.66 3.44
N GLU A 95 1.76 12.96 4.73
CA GLU A 95 0.88 13.99 5.26
C GLU A 95 1.20 15.36 4.64
N GLU A 96 2.50 15.68 4.47
CA GLU A 96 2.97 16.97 3.96
C GLU A 96 2.70 17.17 2.45
N ILE A 97 2.80 16.10 1.65
CA ILE A 97 2.54 16.16 0.20
C ILE A 97 1.07 15.98 -0.16
N SER A 98 0.24 15.57 0.80
CA SER A 98 -1.18 15.31 0.55
C SER A 98 -1.98 16.59 0.35
N THR A 99 -2.98 16.48 -0.51
CA THR A 99 -4.04 17.49 -0.61
C THR A 99 -5.11 17.20 0.44
N ASP A 100 -5.48 18.22 1.22
CA ASP A 100 -6.65 18.17 2.09
C ASP A 100 -7.92 17.98 1.24
N ILE A 101 -8.58 16.84 1.40
CA ILE A 101 -9.83 16.50 0.73
C ILE A 101 -11.03 16.91 1.59
N GLY A 102 -11.04 16.45 2.85
CA GLY A 102 -12.04 16.80 3.86
C GLY A 102 -13.49 16.50 3.44
N LEU A 103 -13.73 15.46 2.64
CA LEU A 103 -15.07 15.08 2.20
C LEU A 103 -15.72 14.12 3.19
N VAL A 104 -16.93 14.44 3.63
CA VAL A 104 -17.71 13.63 4.57
C VAL A 104 -18.99 13.15 3.87
N GLN A 105 -19.31 11.87 4.02
CA GLN A 105 -20.58 11.29 3.60
C GLN A 105 -21.15 10.44 4.74
N GLU A 106 -22.46 10.52 4.96
CA GLU A 106 -23.15 9.74 5.98
C GLU A 106 -24.30 8.97 5.33
N SER A 107 -24.41 7.69 5.66
CA SER A 107 -25.52 6.85 5.22
C SER A 107 -25.77 5.77 6.27
N ASN A 108 -27.04 5.56 6.64
CA ASN A 108 -27.46 4.57 7.64
C ASN A 108 -26.70 4.66 8.97
N GLY A 109 -26.38 5.87 9.44
CA GLY A 109 -25.68 6.09 10.72
C GLY A 109 -24.17 5.86 10.67
N ILE A 110 -23.61 5.57 9.48
CA ILE A 110 -22.18 5.39 9.27
C ILE A 110 -21.64 6.57 8.47
N GLU A 111 -20.65 7.23 9.04
CA GLU A 111 -19.91 8.34 8.45
C GLU A 111 -18.60 7.83 7.83
N ILE A 112 -18.35 8.18 6.57
CA ILE A 112 -17.07 7.99 5.90
C ILE A 112 -16.49 9.37 5.61
N ILE A 113 -15.24 9.57 6.02
CA ILE A 113 -14.49 10.80 5.83
C ILE A 113 -13.26 10.49 4.99
N ILE A 114 -13.08 11.18 3.87
CA ILE A 114 -11.82 11.20 3.13
C ILE A 114 -11.05 12.43 3.59
N GLU A 115 -10.01 12.22 4.39
CA GLU A 115 -9.28 13.32 5.01
C GLU A 115 -8.32 13.96 4.01
N LYS A 116 -7.38 13.17 3.50
CA LYS A 116 -6.25 13.61 2.67
C LYS A 116 -5.96 12.60 1.57
N ALA A 117 -5.47 13.07 0.43
CA ALA A 117 -5.05 12.20 -0.66
C ALA A 117 -3.95 12.83 -1.53
N PHE A 118 -3.15 12.00 -2.19
CA PHE A 118 -2.20 12.41 -3.21
C PHE A 118 -2.17 11.45 -4.39
N TYR A 119 -1.59 11.90 -5.50
CA TYR A 119 -1.45 11.12 -6.73
C TYR A 119 -0.01 11.27 -7.25
N ASP A 120 0.74 10.18 -7.34
CA ASP A 120 2.15 10.20 -7.76
C ASP A 120 2.36 10.09 -9.28
N GLY A 121 1.29 9.80 -10.04
CA GLY A 121 1.35 9.54 -11.48
C GLY A 121 0.91 8.12 -11.86
N ASN A 122 0.98 7.18 -10.92
CA ASN A 122 0.58 5.80 -11.11
C ASN A 122 -0.46 5.37 -10.06
N THR A 123 -0.27 5.78 -8.81
CA THR A 123 -1.09 5.41 -7.67
C THR A 123 -1.74 6.63 -7.05
N VAL A 124 -2.99 6.45 -6.60
CA VAL A 124 -3.68 7.39 -5.72
C VAL A 124 -3.65 6.80 -4.32
N THR A 125 -3.05 7.53 -3.39
CA THR A 125 -3.09 7.19 -1.97
C THR A 125 -4.07 8.11 -1.29
N LEU A 126 -5.04 7.56 -0.57
CA LEU A 126 -6.01 8.33 0.20
C LEU A 126 -6.17 7.78 1.61
N SER A 127 -6.36 8.68 2.55
CA SER A 127 -6.64 8.37 3.95
C SER A 127 -8.12 8.58 4.25
N TYR A 128 -8.67 7.72 5.09
CA TYR A 128 -10.07 7.78 5.45
C TYR A 128 -10.33 7.42 6.92
N VAL A 129 -11.47 7.89 7.41
CA VAL A 129 -12.03 7.51 8.72
C VAL A 129 -13.45 7.01 8.53
N ILE A 130 -13.78 5.85 9.11
CA ILE A 130 -15.14 5.34 9.21
C ILE A 130 -15.58 5.47 10.67
N ARG A 131 -16.71 6.15 10.89
CA ARG A 131 -17.34 6.24 12.21
C ARG A 131 -18.68 5.54 12.20
N ASP A 132 -18.88 4.71 13.21
CA ASP A 132 -20.11 4.00 13.49
C ASP A 132 -20.40 4.11 15.00
N GLU A 133 -21.66 3.93 15.39
CA GLU A 133 -22.05 3.90 16.81
C GLU A 133 -21.45 2.70 17.56
N GLY A 134 -20.92 1.69 16.85
CA GLY A 134 -20.27 0.52 17.41
C GLY A 134 -18.91 0.16 16.80
N ASP A 135 -18.24 -0.79 17.44
CA ASP A 135 -17.03 -1.43 16.93
C ASP A 135 -17.42 -2.41 15.79
N LEU A 136 -16.86 -2.20 14.60
CA LEU A 136 -17.12 -3.01 13.41
C LEU A 136 -16.44 -4.38 13.50
N GLY A 137 -15.60 -4.63 14.50
CA GLY A 137 -14.74 -5.80 14.65
C GLY A 137 -13.48 -5.67 13.81
N SER A 138 -13.42 -6.45 12.72
CA SER A 138 -12.26 -6.57 11.81
C SER A 138 -12.00 -5.34 10.94
N SER A 139 -10.88 -5.36 10.19
CA SER A 139 -10.52 -4.32 9.21
C SER A 139 -11.61 -4.17 8.14
N PRO A 140 -12.28 -3.01 8.07
CA PRO A 140 -13.36 -2.81 7.12
C PRO A 140 -12.83 -2.63 5.69
N THR A 141 -13.50 -3.24 4.73
CA THR A 141 -13.27 -3.07 3.28
C THR A 141 -14.53 -2.61 2.58
N PHE A 142 -14.40 -2.00 1.41
CA PHE A 142 -15.53 -1.47 0.66
C PHE A 142 -15.96 -2.42 -0.46
N GLU A 143 -17.25 -2.39 -0.81
CA GLU A 143 -17.83 -3.21 -1.88
C GLU A 143 -17.17 -3.00 -3.24
N ASN A 144 -16.73 -1.78 -3.52
CA ASN A 144 -16.09 -1.44 -4.76
C ASN A 144 -14.94 -0.46 -4.56
N LEU A 145 -14.05 -0.41 -5.55
CA LEU A 145 -13.04 0.61 -5.69
C LEU A 145 -13.60 1.83 -6.44
N PRO A 146 -12.94 2.99 -6.36
CA PRO A 146 -13.25 4.12 -7.23
C PRO A 146 -13.19 3.74 -8.72
N LYS A 147 -13.89 4.51 -9.56
CA LYS A 147 -13.84 4.34 -11.02
C LYS A 147 -12.40 4.49 -11.53
N ASN A 148 -12.06 3.74 -12.59
CA ASN A 148 -10.75 3.71 -13.26
C ASN A 148 -9.58 3.19 -12.40
N ILE A 149 -9.86 2.45 -11.33
CA ILE A 149 -8.86 1.71 -10.55
C ILE A 149 -8.81 0.23 -11.02
N VAL A 150 -7.61 -0.34 -11.08
CA VAL A 150 -7.39 -1.77 -11.43
C VAL A 150 -7.20 -2.62 -10.19
N ASN A 151 -6.45 -2.09 -9.22
CA ASN A 151 -6.13 -2.77 -7.97
C ASN A 151 -6.12 -1.77 -6.80
N GLY A 152 -6.42 -2.26 -5.60
CA GLY A 152 -6.44 -1.44 -4.39
C GLY A 152 -5.92 -2.21 -3.18
N GLY A 153 -4.92 -1.65 -2.51
CA GLY A 153 -4.45 -2.09 -1.19
C GLY A 153 -5.18 -1.35 -0.07
N TYR A 154 -5.30 -2.00 1.09
CA TYR A 154 -5.91 -1.45 2.29
C TYR A 154 -5.03 -1.70 3.50
N GLU A 155 -4.82 -0.68 4.30
CA GLU A 155 -4.24 -0.79 5.64
C GLU A 155 -4.99 0.10 6.61
N GLY A 156 -4.92 -0.21 7.90
CA GLY A 156 -5.64 0.55 8.91
C GLY A 156 -5.94 -0.23 10.18
N GLY A 157 -6.67 0.42 11.07
CA GLY A 157 -7.01 -0.11 12.37
C GLY A 157 -8.12 0.69 13.06
N TYR A 158 -8.57 0.20 14.21
CA TYR A 158 -9.53 0.92 15.05
C TYR A 158 -8.79 1.80 16.06
N VAL A 159 -9.17 3.08 16.11
CA VAL A 159 -8.65 4.05 17.07
C VAL A 159 -9.78 4.49 18.00
N ASN A 160 -9.59 4.24 19.30
CA ASN A 160 -10.59 4.53 20.31
C ASN A 160 -10.93 6.03 20.36
N GLY A 161 -12.22 6.35 20.24
CA GLY A 161 -12.72 7.73 20.20
C GLY A 161 -12.58 8.43 18.84
N VAL A 162 -11.99 7.77 17.84
CA VAL A 162 -11.87 8.27 16.46
C VAL A 162 -12.74 7.47 15.50
N GLY A 163 -12.66 6.13 15.55
CA GLY A 163 -13.28 5.22 14.59
C GLY A 163 -12.25 4.34 13.89
N TYR A 164 -12.61 3.76 12.76
CA TYR A 164 -11.68 3.03 11.91
C TYR A 164 -10.91 4.00 11.04
N VAL A 165 -9.60 4.05 11.23
CA VAL A 165 -8.71 4.80 10.35
C VAL A 165 -8.15 3.85 9.30
N GLY A 166 -8.03 4.33 8.07
CA GLY A 166 -7.45 3.52 7.01
C GLY A 166 -6.77 4.35 5.94
N MET A 167 -5.96 3.67 5.16
CA MET A 167 -5.34 4.19 3.96
C MET A 167 -5.55 3.21 2.82
N MET A 168 -5.85 3.76 1.65
CA MET A 168 -6.00 3.01 0.41
C MET A 168 -4.91 3.42 -0.58
N THR A 169 -4.24 2.44 -1.17
CA THR A 169 -3.30 2.64 -2.28
C THR A 169 -3.93 2.08 -3.54
N LEU A 170 -4.26 2.96 -4.48
CA LEU A 170 -5.12 2.65 -5.62
C LEU A 170 -4.36 2.78 -6.92
N SER A 171 -4.15 1.65 -7.61
CA SER A 171 -3.44 1.61 -8.90
C SER A 171 -4.38 2.02 -10.04
N MET A 172 -4.00 3.08 -10.75
CA MET A 172 -4.80 3.63 -11.86
C MET A 172 -4.75 2.70 -13.09
N ARG A 173 -5.88 2.58 -13.80
CA ARG A 173 -5.95 1.86 -15.08
C ARG A 173 -5.35 2.64 -16.24
N ASP A 174 -5.65 3.93 -16.26
CA ASP A 174 -5.30 4.79 -17.36
C ASP A 174 -3.82 5.15 -17.31
N LYS A 175 -3.25 5.46 -18.48
CA LYS A 175 -1.90 6.02 -18.57
C LYS A 175 -1.77 7.25 -17.68
N THR A 176 -0.59 7.46 -17.12
CA THR A 176 -0.23 8.62 -16.30
C THR A 176 -0.75 9.93 -16.89
N GLN A 177 -1.42 10.72 -16.05
CA GLN A 177 -1.98 12.03 -16.40
C GLN A 177 -1.46 13.10 -15.43
N ASP A 178 -1.56 14.37 -15.77
CA ASP A 178 -1.20 15.46 -14.84
C ASP A 178 -2.27 15.69 -13.77
N LYS A 179 -3.50 15.21 -14.03
CA LYS A 179 -4.64 15.36 -13.12
C LYS A 179 -5.55 14.16 -13.26
N VAL A 180 -6.00 13.62 -12.14
CA VAL A 180 -6.96 12.51 -12.08
C VAL A 180 -8.22 12.94 -11.35
N ASN A 181 -9.36 12.38 -11.77
CA ASN A 181 -10.64 12.55 -11.09
C ASN A 181 -11.00 11.25 -10.39
N ILE A 182 -11.25 11.32 -9.10
CA ILE A 182 -11.70 10.20 -8.29
C ILE A 182 -13.21 10.31 -8.16
N GLU A 183 -13.91 9.26 -8.55
CA GLU A 183 -15.34 9.13 -8.39
C GLU A 183 -15.64 7.76 -7.78
N TRP A 184 -16.28 7.75 -6.62
CA TRP A 184 -16.46 6.55 -5.81
C TRP A 184 -17.84 6.51 -5.17
N SER A 185 -18.49 5.37 -5.29
CA SER A 185 -19.87 5.13 -4.82
C SER A 185 -19.98 3.77 -4.16
N PRO A 186 -19.40 3.56 -2.96
CA PRO A 186 -19.59 2.30 -2.26
C PRO A 186 -21.04 2.18 -1.80
N LEU A 187 -21.62 0.99 -1.97
CA LEU A 187 -22.96 0.66 -1.49
C LEU A 187 -22.96 -0.24 -0.25
N ALA A 188 -21.78 -0.77 0.10
CA ALA A 188 -21.59 -1.50 1.33
C ALA A 188 -20.15 -1.43 1.85
N ILE A 189 -20.03 -1.61 3.16
CA ILE A 189 -18.79 -1.86 3.87
C ILE A 189 -18.87 -3.28 4.45
N TYR A 190 -17.81 -4.05 4.27
CA TYR A 190 -17.65 -5.39 4.80
C TYR A 190 -16.70 -5.34 5.99
N SER A 191 -17.06 -6.00 7.08
CA SER A 191 -16.16 -6.24 8.21
C SER A 191 -16.39 -7.66 8.71
N GLY A 192 -15.53 -8.58 8.29
CA GLY A 192 -15.70 -10.00 8.56
C GLY A 192 -17.00 -10.50 7.95
N GLU A 193 -17.91 -11.03 8.78
CA GLU A 193 -19.24 -11.48 8.33
C GLU A 193 -20.29 -10.35 8.29
N LYS A 194 -19.97 -9.17 8.84
CA LYS A 194 -20.91 -8.03 8.87
C LYS A 194 -20.91 -7.31 7.53
N VAL A 195 -22.10 -7.00 7.03
CA VAL A 195 -22.31 -6.16 5.85
C VAL A 195 -23.15 -4.96 6.23
N MET A 196 -22.55 -3.77 6.12
CA MET A 196 -23.21 -2.50 6.37
C MET A 196 -23.57 -1.88 5.04
N LYS A 197 -24.87 -1.82 4.73
CA LYS A 197 -25.35 -1.19 3.50
C LYS A 197 -25.43 0.32 3.70
N GLY A 198 -25.13 1.06 2.66
CA GLY A 198 -25.31 2.50 2.60
C GLY A 198 -25.27 2.98 1.16
N ASP A 199 -25.27 4.30 1.01
CA ASP A 199 -25.13 4.98 -0.27
C ASP A 199 -24.28 6.22 0.00
N TRP A 200 -22.97 6.10 -0.24
CA TRP A 200 -22.01 7.18 -0.07
C TRP A 200 -21.48 7.58 -1.44
N TYR A 201 -21.25 8.88 -1.65
CA TYR A 201 -20.71 9.38 -2.90
C TYR A 201 -19.55 10.35 -2.69
N PHE A 202 -18.41 10.02 -3.28
CA PHE A 202 -17.22 10.86 -3.25
C PHE A 202 -16.82 11.26 -4.67
N LYS A 203 -16.52 12.54 -4.84
CA LYS A 203 -15.95 13.07 -6.06
C LYS A 203 -14.95 14.17 -5.79
N PHE A 204 -13.71 13.98 -6.20
CA PHE A 204 -12.66 14.98 -6.07
C PHE A 204 -11.62 14.81 -7.18
N SER A 205 -10.66 15.72 -7.26
CA SER A 205 -9.60 15.66 -8.27
C SER A 205 -8.24 15.93 -7.65
N LEU A 206 -7.22 15.21 -8.09
CA LEU A 206 -5.85 15.34 -7.62
C LEU A 206 -4.93 15.73 -8.77
N SER A 207 -4.04 16.68 -8.52
CA SER A 207 -2.92 16.95 -9.41
C SER A 207 -1.79 15.96 -9.13
N LYS A 208 -1.13 15.51 -10.20
CA LYS A 208 0.06 14.67 -10.10
C LYS A 208 1.14 15.40 -9.31
N LEU A 209 1.75 14.72 -8.35
CA LEU A 209 2.94 15.21 -7.67
C LEU A 209 4.04 15.46 -8.70
N LYS A 210 4.84 16.48 -8.46
CA LYS A 210 6.04 16.67 -9.27
C LYS A 210 6.98 15.51 -8.96
N GLY A 211 7.26 14.73 -9.99
CA GLY A 211 8.18 13.61 -9.93
C GLY A 211 9.24 13.75 -10.99
N LYS A 212 10.44 13.31 -10.68
CA LYS A 212 11.52 13.14 -11.63
C LYS A 212 11.48 11.72 -12.21
N GLN A 213 11.36 11.62 -13.53
CA GLN A 213 11.55 10.36 -14.23
C GLN A 213 13.05 10.02 -14.27
N ILE A 214 13.39 8.78 -13.93
CA ILE A 214 14.72 8.22 -14.00
C ILE A 214 14.63 7.02 -14.94
N VAL A 215 15.30 7.07 -16.07
CA VAL A 215 15.43 5.92 -16.97
C VAL A 215 16.61 5.09 -16.46
N ILE A 216 16.39 3.79 -16.27
CA ILE A 216 17.39 2.87 -15.69
C ILE A 216 17.89 1.94 -16.78
N ASN A 217 17.03 1.05 -17.30
CA ASN A 217 17.35 0.03 -18.31
C ASN A 217 18.61 -0.79 -17.98
N GLU A 218 18.70 -1.25 -16.73
CA GLU A 218 19.78 -2.10 -16.24
C GLU A 218 19.20 -3.46 -15.89
N GLN A 219 19.89 -4.54 -16.27
CA GLN A 219 19.43 -5.90 -16.03
C GLN A 219 20.50 -6.77 -15.39
N VAL A 220 20.03 -7.72 -14.59
CA VAL A 220 20.83 -8.80 -14.03
C VAL A 220 20.20 -10.12 -14.41
N ASN A 221 21.03 -11.11 -14.70
CA ASN A 221 20.59 -12.45 -15.07
C ASN A 221 21.40 -13.48 -14.30
N LYS A 222 20.71 -14.50 -13.81
CA LYS A 222 21.31 -15.64 -13.14
C LYS A 222 20.36 -16.82 -13.23
N GLU A 223 20.88 -17.99 -13.58
CA GLU A 223 20.13 -19.25 -13.58
C GLU A 223 18.83 -19.21 -14.42
N GLY A 224 18.84 -18.48 -15.54
CA GLY A 224 17.68 -18.37 -16.44
C GLY A 224 16.60 -17.38 -15.97
N VAL A 225 16.80 -16.71 -14.83
CA VAL A 225 15.95 -15.62 -14.36
C VAL A 225 16.62 -14.30 -14.68
N THR A 226 15.91 -13.41 -15.37
CA THR A 226 16.32 -12.03 -15.64
C THR A 226 15.47 -11.07 -14.80
N VAL A 227 16.13 -10.12 -14.15
CA VAL A 227 15.48 -8.96 -13.53
C VAL A 227 15.99 -7.70 -14.21
N GLU A 228 15.10 -6.94 -14.83
CA GLU A 228 15.41 -5.66 -15.48
C GLU A 228 14.73 -4.52 -14.73
N LEU A 229 15.51 -3.57 -14.22
CA LEU A 229 15.00 -2.29 -13.73
C LEU A 229 14.81 -1.36 -14.93
N ILE A 230 13.56 -1.04 -15.27
CA ILE A 230 13.22 -0.30 -16.48
C ILE A 230 13.34 1.20 -16.22
N ASP A 231 12.51 1.71 -15.33
CA ASP A 231 12.46 3.12 -14.96
C ASP A 231 11.96 3.31 -13.54
N ALA A 232 12.18 4.51 -13.01
CA ALA A 232 11.63 4.92 -11.74
C ALA A 232 11.11 6.36 -11.80
N ILE A 233 10.16 6.65 -10.91
CA ILE A 233 9.64 7.99 -10.66
C ILE A 233 9.98 8.35 -9.21
N LYS A 234 10.87 9.32 -9.05
CA LYS A 234 11.21 9.89 -7.75
C LYS A 234 10.30 11.08 -7.46
N THR A 235 9.55 11.05 -6.37
CA THR A 235 8.88 12.23 -5.81
C THR A 235 9.66 12.71 -4.57
N ASP A 236 9.13 13.72 -3.88
CA ASP A 236 9.75 14.21 -2.64
C ASP A 236 9.79 13.16 -1.51
N VAL A 237 8.99 12.08 -1.62
CA VAL A 237 8.81 11.10 -0.54
C VAL A 237 8.87 9.64 -0.99
N ASN A 238 8.65 9.37 -2.28
CA ASN A 238 8.60 8.02 -2.83
C ASN A 238 9.58 7.83 -3.98
N LEU A 239 10.00 6.58 -4.14
CA LEU A 239 10.59 6.10 -5.38
C LEU A 239 9.75 4.92 -5.87
N THR A 240 8.96 5.14 -6.91
CA THR A 240 8.20 4.08 -7.57
C THR A 240 9.03 3.55 -8.73
N ILE A 241 9.26 2.24 -8.75
CA ILE A 241 10.05 1.55 -9.75
C ILE A 241 9.19 0.59 -10.57
N ASN A 242 9.41 0.59 -11.88
CA ASN A 242 8.92 -0.44 -12.79
C ASN A 242 10.07 -1.38 -13.10
N TYR A 243 9.85 -2.67 -12.90
CA TYR A 243 10.84 -3.69 -13.21
C TYR A 243 10.19 -4.91 -13.85
N LEU A 244 10.95 -5.61 -14.66
CA LEU A 244 10.53 -6.81 -15.36
C LEU A 244 11.21 -8.03 -14.71
N GLN A 245 10.43 -9.08 -14.54
CA GLN A 245 10.93 -10.45 -14.44
C GLN A 245 10.72 -11.12 -15.80
N ASP A 246 11.78 -11.70 -16.34
CA ASP A 246 11.78 -12.45 -17.61
C ASP A 246 12.44 -13.81 -17.39
N ILE A 247 11.72 -14.88 -17.72
CA ILE A 247 12.04 -16.25 -17.32
C ILE A 247 12.34 -17.11 -18.55
N ASP A 248 13.58 -17.62 -18.63
CA ASP A 248 13.93 -18.65 -19.60
C ASP A 248 12.99 -19.86 -19.40
N PRO A 249 12.27 -20.33 -20.44
CA PRO A 249 11.36 -21.48 -20.33
C PRO A 249 12.01 -22.74 -19.73
N ALA A 250 13.33 -22.90 -19.83
CA ALA A 250 14.06 -24.01 -19.22
C ALA A 250 14.02 -23.99 -17.67
N VAL A 251 13.79 -22.85 -17.04
CA VAL A 251 13.57 -22.75 -15.58
C VAL A 251 12.39 -23.62 -15.15
N HIS A 252 11.37 -23.73 -16.02
CA HIS A 252 10.18 -24.54 -15.78
C HIS A 252 10.39 -26.04 -15.94
N GLU A 253 11.58 -26.50 -16.32
CA GLU A 253 11.94 -27.91 -16.21
C GLU A 253 12.09 -28.35 -14.74
N ARG A 254 12.41 -27.41 -13.85
CA ARG A 254 12.63 -27.68 -12.42
C ARG A 254 11.67 -26.93 -11.49
N TRP A 255 11.26 -25.70 -11.85
CA TRP A 255 10.52 -24.82 -10.95
C TRP A 255 9.22 -24.34 -11.58
N ASN A 256 8.11 -24.51 -10.87
CA ASN A 256 6.78 -24.09 -11.36
C ASN A 256 6.50 -22.60 -11.17
N TYR A 257 7.10 -21.96 -10.17
CA TYR A 257 6.82 -20.57 -9.78
C TYR A 257 8.12 -19.78 -9.64
N VAL A 258 8.10 -18.53 -10.10
CA VAL A 258 9.23 -17.61 -9.94
C VAL A 258 8.71 -16.23 -9.51
N GLU A 259 9.26 -15.70 -8.42
CA GLU A 259 8.90 -14.38 -7.92
C GLU A 259 10.16 -13.55 -7.62
N ALA A 260 10.38 -12.50 -8.41
CA ALA A 260 11.46 -11.56 -8.28
C ALA A 260 11.04 -10.36 -7.43
N GLU A 261 11.85 -10.09 -6.42
CA GLU A 261 11.65 -9.05 -5.44
C GLU A 261 12.89 -8.14 -5.36
N LEU A 262 12.69 -6.98 -4.75
CA LEU A 262 13.74 -5.99 -4.57
C LEU A 262 13.89 -5.68 -3.07
N SER A 263 15.12 -5.44 -2.66
CA SER A 263 15.43 -4.67 -1.45
C SER A 263 16.35 -3.51 -1.82
N ALA A 264 16.38 -2.44 -1.04
CA ALA A 264 17.18 -1.27 -1.43
C ALA A 264 17.90 -0.63 -0.25
N ILE A 265 19.06 -0.03 -0.54
CA ILE A 265 19.85 0.76 0.41
C ILE A 265 20.31 2.04 -0.29
N ASP A 266 20.10 3.20 0.32
CA ASP A 266 20.63 4.47 -0.22
C ASP A 266 22.11 4.71 0.12
N ASN A 267 22.69 5.78 -0.44
CA ASN A 267 24.07 6.18 -0.15
C ASN A 267 24.31 6.67 1.30
N LEU A 268 23.25 6.90 2.07
CA LEU A 268 23.32 7.28 3.48
C LEU A 268 23.28 6.04 4.40
N GLY A 269 22.98 4.87 3.85
CA GLY A 269 22.88 3.60 4.55
C GLY A 269 21.47 3.28 5.06
N ASN A 270 20.46 4.06 4.67
CA ASN A 270 19.07 3.77 4.98
C ASN A 270 18.62 2.56 4.17
N LYS A 271 17.94 1.62 4.82
CA LYS A 271 17.40 0.41 4.20
C LYS A 271 15.92 0.59 3.94
N TYR A 272 15.47 0.10 2.80
CA TYR A 272 14.09 0.22 2.35
C TYR A 272 13.52 -1.14 2.00
N GLU A 273 12.28 -1.36 2.44
CA GLU A 273 11.39 -2.34 1.83
C GLU A 273 10.94 -1.81 0.46
N VAL A 274 10.75 -2.73 -0.49
CA VAL A 274 10.31 -2.40 -1.86
C VAL A 274 9.03 -3.18 -2.17
N PRO A 275 7.92 -2.91 -1.47
CA PRO A 275 6.67 -3.63 -1.67
C PRO A 275 6.15 -3.43 -3.09
N TYR A 276 5.75 -4.53 -3.74
CA TYR A 276 5.11 -4.47 -5.04
C TYR A 276 3.64 -4.01 -4.91
N ASN A 277 3.22 -3.14 -5.81
CA ASN A 277 1.85 -2.63 -5.95
C ASN A 277 0.98 -3.53 -6.84
N GLY A 278 1.61 -4.55 -7.45
CA GLY A 278 1.00 -5.50 -8.38
C GLY A 278 1.86 -5.72 -9.62
N GLY A 279 1.54 -6.78 -10.35
CA GLY A 279 2.19 -7.15 -11.61
C GLY A 279 1.18 -7.41 -12.71
N SER A 280 1.60 -7.21 -13.94
CA SER A 280 0.86 -7.62 -15.13
C SER A 280 1.75 -8.49 -16.00
N GLY A 281 1.16 -9.55 -16.57
CA GLY A 281 1.86 -10.40 -17.54
C GLY A 281 2.43 -9.57 -18.69
N THR A 282 3.66 -9.87 -19.08
CA THR A 282 4.37 -9.16 -20.13
C THR A 282 3.81 -9.56 -21.49
N VAL A 283 3.50 -8.56 -22.33
CA VAL A 283 3.03 -8.80 -23.70
C VAL A 283 4.18 -9.41 -24.50
N ASP A 284 3.91 -10.53 -25.17
CA ASP A 284 4.89 -11.34 -25.91
C ASP A 284 5.97 -12.01 -25.03
N GLY A 285 5.70 -12.22 -23.74
CA GLY A 285 6.56 -13.04 -22.87
C GLY A 285 6.65 -14.49 -23.34
N ASP A 286 7.85 -15.06 -23.18
CA ASP A 286 8.15 -16.46 -23.49
C ASP A 286 7.69 -17.41 -22.36
N SER A 287 7.41 -16.86 -21.17
CA SER A 287 6.83 -17.57 -20.02
C SER A 287 5.55 -16.92 -19.48
N SER A 288 4.69 -17.73 -18.85
CA SER A 288 3.56 -17.22 -18.07
C SER A 288 3.98 -16.46 -16.81
N GLU A 289 5.24 -16.63 -16.38
CA GLU A 289 5.85 -15.95 -15.24
C GLU A 289 6.64 -14.70 -15.66
N ASP A 290 6.54 -14.28 -16.93
CA ASP A 290 7.07 -12.99 -17.38
C ASP A 290 6.13 -11.89 -16.90
N ILE A 291 6.59 -11.12 -15.93
CA ILE A 291 5.76 -10.16 -15.22
C ILE A 291 6.46 -8.81 -15.17
N THR A 292 5.75 -7.78 -15.64
CA THR A 292 6.11 -6.41 -15.36
C THR A 292 5.51 -6.01 -14.01
N TRP A 293 6.37 -5.72 -13.06
CA TRP A 293 6.05 -5.32 -11.70
C TRP A 293 6.13 -3.80 -11.54
N ASN A 294 5.29 -3.28 -10.66
CA ASN A 294 5.42 -1.94 -10.11
C ASN A 294 5.63 -2.07 -8.60
N ALA A 295 6.62 -1.37 -8.04
CA ALA A 295 6.89 -1.35 -6.61
C ALA A 295 7.20 0.07 -6.14
N THR A 296 6.95 0.36 -4.86
CA THR A 296 7.21 1.70 -4.31
C THR A 296 8.00 1.63 -3.02
N ILE A 297 9.13 2.32 -2.98
CA ILE A 297 9.83 2.66 -1.75
C ILE A 297 9.15 3.86 -1.13
N HIS A 298 8.75 3.72 0.12
CA HIS A 298 8.13 4.76 0.92
C HIS A 298 9.17 5.44 1.82
N GLY A 299 9.08 6.78 1.94
CA GLY A 299 9.96 7.53 2.82
C GLY A 299 11.40 7.61 2.35
N LEU A 300 11.64 7.70 1.05
CA LEU A 300 13.00 7.90 0.52
C LEU A 300 13.60 9.17 1.16
N ASP A 301 14.83 9.07 1.66
CA ASP A 301 15.50 10.20 2.29
C ASP A 301 15.69 11.33 1.27
N PRO A 302 15.24 12.57 1.53
CA PRO A 302 15.37 13.67 0.59
C PRO A 302 16.84 14.04 0.31
N GLU A 303 17.77 13.68 1.19
CA GLU A 303 19.22 13.88 1.02
C GLU A 303 19.89 12.73 0.26
N ALA A 304 19.18 11.64 -0.05
CA ALA A 304 19.72 10.53 -0.84
C ALA A 304 20.01 10.97 -2.28
N THR A 305 21.25 10.73 -2.70
CA THR A 305 21.77 11.05 -4.05
C THR A 305 21.84 9.82 -4.95
N SER A 306 21.91 8.62 -4.38
CA SER A 306 21.84 7.36 -5.12
C SER A 306 21.19 6.27 -4.27
N ILE A 307 20.63 5.27 -4.94
CA ILE A 307 20.06 4.09 -4.30
C ILE A 307 20.55 2.82 -4.99
N THR A 308 20.92 1.84 -4.19
CA THR A 308 21.34 0.52 -4.64
C THR A 308 20.22 -0.48 -4.39
N PHE A 309 19.69 -1.03 -5.46
CA PHE A 309 18.77 -2.17 -5.41
C PHE A 309 19.55 -3.47 -5.34
N TYR A 310 19.05 -4.40 -4.54
CA TYR A 310 19.53 -5.75 -4.38
C TYR A 310 18.40 -6.70 -4.81
N PRO A 311 18.33 -7.04 -6.11
CA PRO A 311 17.33 -7.97 -6.61
C PRO A 311 17.59 -9.38 -6.07
N PHE A 312 16.51 -10.10 -5.81
CA PHE A 312 16.53 -11.53 -5.53
C PHE A 312 15.28 -12.19 -6.10
N ALA A 313 15.35 -13.49 -6.38
CA ALA A 313 14.21 -14.27 -6.84
C ALA A 313 13.99 -15.50 -5.97
N HIS A 314 12.74 -15.83 -5.73
CA HIS A 314 12.30 -17.08 -5.14
C HIS A 314 11.78 -17.99 -6.25
N VAL A 315 12.42 -19.14 -6.42
CA VAL A 315 11.96 -20.20 -7.33
C VAL A 315 11.39 -21.34 -6.50
N SER A 316 10.24 -21.89 -6.90
CA SER A 316 9.61 -22.94 -6.10
C SER A 316 8.70 -23.89 -6.87
N ASN A 317 8.51 -25.08 -6.32
CA ASN A 317 7.41 -25.99 -6.64
C ASN A 317 6.37 -26.05 -5.51
N SER A 318 6.81 -25.78 -4.27
CA SER A 318 5.99 -25.77 -3.06
C SER A 318 6.72 -24.99 -1.96
N GLN A 319 6.04 -24.73 -0.84
CA GLN A 319 6.66 -24.04 0.29
C GLN A 319 7.90 -24.76 0.85
N SER A 320 8.01 -26.08 0.74
CA SER A 320 9.17 -26.85 1.23
C SER A 320 10.22 -27.15 0.14
N ASP A 321 9.90 -26.87 -1.12
CA ASP A 321 10.78 -27.07 -2.26
C ASP A 321 10.93 -25.74 -2.98
N ASN A 322 11.82 -24.90 -2.43
CA ASN A 322 12.11 -23.56 -2.90
C ASN A 322 13.62 -23.27 -2.80
N GLU A 323 14.07 -22.32 -3.60
CA GLU A 323 15.44 -21.83 -3.61
C GLU A 323 15.43 -20.30 -3.81
N ARG A 324 16.44 -19.62 -3.26
CA ARG A 324 16.62 -18.18 -3.42
C ARG A 324 17.82 -17.93 -4.33
N ILE A 325 17.62 -17.07 -5.32
CA ILE A 325 18.65 -16.62 -6.26
C ILE A 325 18.93 -15.15 -5.96
N ASP A 326 20.12 -14.85 -5.43
CA ASP A 326 20.60 -13.47 -5.26
C ASP A 326 21.36 -13.01 -6.51
N PHE A 327 21.09 -11.79 -6.95
CA PHE A 327 21.71 -11.14 -8.12
C PHE A 327 22.76 -10.10 -7.70
N GLU A 328 23.52 -9.62 -8.68
CA GLU A 328 24.39 -8.46 -8.48
C GLU A 328 23.55 -7.19 -8.20
N PRO A 329 24.04 -6.29 -7.33
CA PRO A 329 23.33 -5.06 -7.02
C PRO A 329 23.34 -4.07 -8.19
N ILE A 330 22.25 -3.33 -8.36
CA ILE A 330 22.10 -2.26 -9.36
C ILE A 330 22.01 -0.92 -8.64
N THR A 331 22.93 0.01 -8.92
CA THR A 331 22.90 1.35 -8.33
C THR A 331 22.42 2.38 -9.33
N ILE A 332 21.46 3.21 -8.92
CA ILE A 332 20.94 4.31 -9.73
C ILE A 332 21.17 5.66 -9.04
N GLU A 333 21.43 6.69 -9.83
CA GLU A 333 21.52 8.07 -9.36
C GLU A 333 20.12 8.68 -9.26
N LEU A 334 19.87 9.39 -8.14
CA LEU A 334 18.60 10.06 -7.84
C LEU A 334 18.61 11.55 -8.24
N ASN A 335 19.78 12.06 -8.66
CA ASN A 335 20.10 13.47 -8.92
C ASN A 335 19.65 13.94 -10.27
#